data_AF-A0AAW2IDH6-F1
#
_entry.id   AF-A0AAW2IDH6-F1
#
_cell.length_a   1.000
_cell.length_b   1.000
_cell.length_c   1.000
_cell.angle_alpha   90.00
_cell.angle_beta   90.00
_cell.angle_gamma   90.00
#
_symmetry.space_group_name_H-M   'P 1'
#
loop_
_entity.id
_entity.type
_entity.pdbx_description
1 polymer ?
#
loop_
_entity_poly.entity_id
_entity_poly.type
_entity_poly.pdbx_seq_one_letter_code
_entity_poly.pdbx_strand_id
1 'polypeptide(L)'
;MKFAEHLAAHITPEWRKQYINYEEMKAMLYYVVEEAPSPESADQDYIARYFTASDEQFFSFCDRELKKINTFYSEKLAEATRKYATLVAELSTNVANHQHGKTVKKKLPARKLQELKLAFSEYYLSLILLQNYQNLNFTGFRKIFKKHDKILSVDSGLKWREQNVDVSHFYTNKDIDRLIAETEATVTMELEGGDRQKAMKRLRVPPLGEQKSPWTTFKVGLFSGSFIVLFIAVILSAIFHEGSGDNLVVAIRLYRGPLLLVEFLFLIGVNVYGWRSYGVNHVLIFELDPRNHLSDQDLMEIAAILGVVWTLSLLSFLFSSSLSIPPYVNPLALTFIMIVFMINPLRVFRHEARFWVMRVLGRIIAAPFFHVGFADFWLADQLNSLASAFLDFHFVICFYLSNGNWIEPDGDYN
;
A
#
# COMPACT_ATOMS: atom_id res chain seq x y z
N MET A 1 -15.17 2.55 18.55
CA MET A 1 -13.70 2.49 18.33
C MET A 1 -13.03 3.50 19.25
N LYS A 2 -11.94 3.14 19.95
CA LYS A 2 -11.24 4.10 20.82
C LYS A 2 -10.54 5.11 19.92
N PHE A 3 -10.62 6.41 20.23
CA PHE A 3 -10.11 7.46 19.33
C PHE A 3 -8.61 7.34 19.06
N ALA A 4 -7.82 6.85 20.02
CA ALA A 4 -6.39 6.64 19.80
C ALA A 4 -6.08 5.61 18.70
N GLU A 5 -6.85 4.51 18.63
CA GLU A 5 -6.74 3.51 17.57
C GLU A 5 -7.13 4.14 16.22
N HIS A 6 -8.20 4.94 16.21
CA HIS A 6 -8.63 5.67 15.02
C HIS A 6 -7.57 6.67 14.55
N LEU A 7 -6.97 7.44 15.46
CA LEU A 7 -5.91 8.39 15.14
C LEU A 7 -4.69 7.64 14.57
N ALA A 8 -4.22 6.59 15.25
CA ALA A 8 -3.08 5.80 14.81
C ALA A 8 -3.28 5.19 13.41
N ALA A 9 -4.50 4.73 13.10
CA ALA A 9 -4.83 4.13 11.81
C ALA A 9 -4.94 5.15 10.65
N HIS A 10 -5.20 6.44 10.92
CA HIS A 10 -5.44 7.46 9.90
C HIS A 10 -4.32 8.52 9.82
N ILE A 11 -3.23 8.33 10.56
CA ILE A 11 -2.05 9.19 10.47
C ILE A 11 -1.32 8.95 9.16
N THR A 12 -0.97 10.04 8.48
CA THR A 12 -0.01 10.04 7.37
C THR A 12 1.37 9.67 7.92
N PRO A 13 1.97 8.51 7.54
CA PRO A 13 3.20 8.01 8.16
C PRO A 13 4.36 9.01 8.18
N GLU A 14 4.53 9.77 7.10
CA GLU A 14 5.56 10.79 6.92
C GLU A 14 5.40 11.95 7.93
N TRP A 15 4.17 12.21 8.37
CA TRP A 15 3.84 13.32 9.25
C TRP A 15 3.56 12.87 10.67
N ARG A 16 3.79 11.59 11.01
CA ARG A 16 3.44 10.99 12.32
C ARG A 16 3.87 11.85 13.50
N LYS A 17 5.10 12.39 13.49
CA LYS A 17 5.66 13.22 14.56
C LYS A 17 4.96 14.58 14.71
N GLN A 18 4.29 15.04 13.66
CA GLN A 18 3.63 16.34 13.59
C GLN A 18 2.18 16.28 14.07
N TYR A 19 1.58 15.10 14.23
CA TYR A 19 0.27 14.96 14.85
C TYR A 19 0.34 15.19 16.37
N ILE A 20 -0.82 15.50 16.96
CA ILE A 20 -1.02 15.59 18.40
C ILE A 20 -0.59 14.29 19.11
N ASN A 21 0.24 14.40 20.13
CA ASN A 21 0.65 13.25 20.95
C ASN A 21 -0.44 12.85 21.95
N TYR A 22 -1.55 12.33 21.41
CA TYR A 22 -2.77 12.06 22.17
C TYR A 22 -2.57 11.02 23.30
N GLU A 23 -1.71 10.02 23.09
CA GLU A 23 -1.44 9.00 24.12
C GLU A 23 -0.59 9.55 25.26
N GLU A 24 0.42 10.39 24.99
CA GLU A 24 1.21 11.05 26.04
C GLU A 24 0.33 12.01 26.86
N MET A 25 -0.51 12.82 26.20
CA MET A 25 -1.44 13.70 26.90
C MET A 25 -2.43 12.93 27.77
N LYS A 26 -2.90 11.78 27.29
CA LYS A 26 -3.79 10.90 28.05
C LYS A 26 -3.08 10.27 29.24
N ALA A 27 -1.81 9.89 29.09
CA ALA A 27 -0.99 9.36 30.18
C ALA A 27 -0.77 10.42 31.27
N MET A 28 -0.48 11.68 30.90
CA MET A 28 -0.38 12.79 31.87
C MET A 28 -1.65 12.93 32.71
N LEU A 29 -2.84 12.88 32.09
CA LEU A 29 -4.10 12.99 32.83
C LEU A 29 -4.34 11.83 33.81
N TYR A 30 -3.91 10.60 33.46
CA TYR A 30 -4.04 9.48 34.38
C TYR A 30 -3.03 9.56 35.52
N TYR A 31 -1.79 9.96 35.24
CA TYR A 31 -0.77 10.17 36.25
C TYR A 31 -1.21 11.18 37.32
N VAL A 32 -1.82 12.29 36.90
CA VAL A 32 -2.36 13.31 37.83
C VAL A 32 -3.37 12.73 38.81
N VAL A 33 -4.20 11.78 38.38
CA VAL A 33 -5.20 11.12 39.23
C VAL A 33 -4.57 10.06 40.11
N GLU A 34 -3.61 9.29 39.59
CA GLU A 34 -2.94 8.22 40.33
C GLU A 34 -2.10 8.77 41.49
N GLU A 35 -1.41 9.89 41.28
CA GLU A 35 -0.58 10.56 42.29
C GLU A 35 -1.34 11.62 43.09
N ALA A 36 -2.67 11.72 42.93
CA ALA A 36 -3.48 12.71 43.63
C ALA A 36 -3.42 12.47 45.16
N PRO A 37 -3.06 13.49 45.96
CA PRO A 37 -3.03 13.35 47.42
C PRO A 37 -4.43 13.01 47.97
N SER A 38 -4.50 12.06 48.91
CA SER A 38 -5.80 11.67 49.49
C SER A 38 -6.38 12.84 50.32
N PRO A 39 -7.69 13.15 50.15
CA PRO A 39 -8.38 14.18 50.94
C PRO A 39 -8.32 13.94 52.45
N GLU A 40 -8.09 12.70 52.88
CA GLU A 40 -7.98 12.32 54.30
C GLU A 40 -6.57 12.56 54.88
N SER A 41 -5.56 12.71 54.01
CA SER A 41 -4.15 12.73 54.38
C SER A 41 -3.43 14.07 54.14
N ALA A 42 -4.05 14.98 53.38
CA ALA A 42 -3.43 16.23 52.95
C ALA A 42 -4.38 17.42 53.09
N ASP A 43 -3.83 18.58 53.42
CA ASP A 43 -4.58 19.83 53.54
C ASP A 43 -5.21 20.24 52.20
N GLN A 44 -6.40 20.83 52.26
CA GLN A 44 -7.15 21.25 51.07
C GLN A 44 -6.36 22.25 50.20
N ASP A 45 -5.55 23.12 50.81
CA ASP A 45 -4.67 24.07 50.10
C ASP A 45 -3.55 23.34 49.33
N TYR A 46 -3.00 22.27 49.90
CA TYR A 46 -1.99 21.44 49.24
C TYR A 46 -2.57 20.72 48.02
N ILE A 47 -3.77 20.15 48.16
CA ILE A 47 -4.49 19.49 47.05
C ILE A 47 -4.80 20.49 45.92
N ALA A 48 -5.25 21.70 46.26
CA ALA A 48 -5.52 22.74 45.27
C ALA A 48 -4.26 23.16 44.50
N ARG A 49 -3.12 23.31 45.19
CA ARG A 49 -1.82 23.62 44.57
C ARG A 49 -1.34 22.49 43.66
N TYR A 50 -1.53 21.24 44.05
CA TYR A 50 -1.18 20.07 43.23
C TYR A 50 -1.93 20.06 41.89
N PHE A 51 -3.25 20.25 41.90
CA PHE A 51 -4.03 20.31 40.67
C PHE A 51 -3.70 21.55 39.83
N THR A 52 -3.44 22.70 40.46
CA THR A 52 -3.03 23.91 39.73
C THR A 52 -1.70 23.71 39.02
N ALA A 53 -0.70 23.13 39.68
CA ALA A 53 0.60 22.84 39.07
C ALA A 53 0.48 21.78 37.95
N SER A 54 -0.39 20.80 38.13
CA SER A 54 -0.69 19.77 37.12
C SER A 54 -1.35 20.38 35.88
N ASP A 55 -2.32 21.27 36.06
CA ASP A 55 -2.98 22.00 34.97
C ASP A 55 -1.96 22.86 34.21
N GLU A 56 -1.09 23.59 34.90
CA GLU A 56 -0.04 24.40 34.28
C GLU A 56 0.89 23.55 33.41
N GLN A 57 1.33 22.39 33.92
CA GLN A 57 2.15 21.46 33.15
C GLN A 57 1.41 20.91 31.92
N PHE A 58 0.13 20.53 32.09
CA PHE A 58 -0.69 20.00 31.00
C PHE A 58 -0.94 21.04 29.91
N PHE A 59 -1.31 22.27 30.27
CA PHE A 59 -1.56 23.34 29.29
C PHE A 59 -0.28 23.83 28.62
N SER A 60 0.85 23.87 29.33
CA SER A 60 2.16 24.14 28.73
C SER A 60 2.54 23.09 27.66
N PHE A 61 2.23 21.81 27.92
CA PHE A 61 2.39 20.76 26.90
C PHE A 61 1.43 20.97 25.72
N CYS A 62 0.18 21.35 25.97
CA CYS A 62 -0.81 21.65 24.92
C CYS A 62 -0.37 22.80 24.03
N ASP A 63 0.22 23.87 24.60
CA ASP A 63 0.78 25.00 23.85
C ASP A 63 1.89 24.56 22.90
N ARG A 64 2.80 23.71 23.39
CA ARG A 64 3.88 23.17 22.56
C ARG A 64 3.34 22.33 21.39
N GLU A 65 2.37 21.46 21.65
CA GLU A 65 1.73 20.64 20.62
C GLU A 65 0.96 21.50 19.62
N LEU A 66 0.22 22.51 20.08
CA LEU A 66 -0.53 23.43 19.23
C LEU A 66 0.42 24.26 18.34
N LYS A 67 1.53 24.74 18.89
CA LYS A 67 2.55 25.47 18.13
C LYS A 67 3.18 24.60 17.05
N LYS A 68 3.51 23.34 17.37
CA LYS A 68 4.02 22.34 16.41
C LYS A 68 3.04 22.15 15.25
N ILE A 69 1.77 21.90 15.57
CA ILE A 69 0.72 21.65 14.58
C ILE A 69 0.48 22.87 13.69
N ASN A 70 0.39 24.07 14.27
CA ASN A 70 0.23 25.32 13.52
C ASN A 70 1.40 25.60 12.58
N THR A 71 2.63 25.38 13.05
CA THR A 71 3.84 25.62 12.25
C THR A 71 3.86 24.69 11.04
N PHE A 72 3.67 23.39 11.28
CA PHE A 72 3.66 22.38 10.22
C PHE A 72 2.54 22.62 9.20
N TYR A 73 1.30 22.90 9.67
CA TYR A 73 0.17 23.17 8.78
C TYR A 73 0.42 24.39 7.90
N SER A 74 0.94 25.48 8.48
CA SER A 74 1.20 26.72 7.74
C SER A 74 2.29 26.55 6.69
N GLU A 75 3.35 25.79 7.02
CA GLU A 75 4.40 25.43 6.07
C GLU A 75 3.83 24.60 4.90
N LYS A 76 3.04 23.57 5.20
CA LYS A 76 2.44 22.70 4.17
C LYS A 76 1.42 23.42 3.30
N LEU A 77 0.64 24.33 3.87
CA LEU A 77 -0.31 25.15 3.11
C LEU A 77 0.41 26.11 2.16
N ALA A 78 1.51 26.72 2.62
CA ALA A 78 2.34 27.58 1.77
C ALA A 78 3.02 26.79 0.63
N GLU A 79 3.54 25.61 0.93
CA GLU A 79 4.07 24.67 -0.07
C GLU A 79 3.00 24.30 -1.11
N ALA A 80 1.79 23.95 -0.65
CA ALA A 80 0.67 23.59 -1.50
C ALA A 80 0.24 24.75 -2.41
N THR A 81 0.21 25.97 -1.89
CA THR A 81 -0.13 27.17 -2.66
C THR A 81 0.90 27.45 -3.76
N ARG A 82 2.20 27.32 -3.46
CA ARG A 82 3.29 27.48 -4.44
C ARG A 82 3.24 26.40 -5.52
N LYS A 83 2.99 25.15 -5.12
CA LYS A 83 2.87 24.02 -6.04
C LYS A 83 1.70 24.20 -7.00
N TYR A 84 0.55 24.66 -6.51
CA TYR A 84 -0.60 24.98 -7.38
C TYR A 84 -0.26 26.03 -8.44
N ALA A 85 0.32 27.15 -8.01
CA ALA A 85 0.70 28.24 -8.92
C ALA A 85 1.67 27.74 -10.02
N THR A 86 2.61 26.87 -9.64
CA THR A 86 3.56 26.26 -10.59
C THR A 86 2.83 25.35 -11.60
N LEU A 87 1.94 24.48 -11.13
CA LEU A 87 1.19 23.56 -11.99
C LEU A 87 0.23 24.30 -12.95
N VAL A 88 -0.41 25.36 -12.48
CA VAL A 88 -1.29 26.20 -13.32
C VAL A 88 -0.47 26.99 -14.35
N ALA A 89 0.70 27.52 -13.97
CA ALA A 89 1.61 28.17 -14.91
C ALA A 89 2.10 27.20 -15.99
N GLU A 90 2.47 25.97 -15.61
CA GLU A 90 2.86 24.93 -16.55
C GLU A 90 1.70 24.51 -17.45
N LEU A 91 0.49 24.38 -16.92
CA LEU A 91 -0.69 24.07 -17.72
C LEU A 91 -1.01 25.18 -18.72
N SER A 92 -1.06 26.43 -18.26
CA SER A 92 -1.42 27.59 -19.08
C SER A 92 -0.41 27.85 -20.20
N THR A 93 0.90 27.75 -19.94
CA THR A 93 1.94 27.85 -20.98
C THR A 93 1.82 26.77 -22.06
N ASN A 94 1.33 25.59 -21.71
CA ASN A 94 1.14 24.49 -22.65
C ASN A 94 -0.21 24.55 -23.39
N VAL A 95 -1.23 25.21 -22.82
CA VAL A 95 -2.57 25.38 -23.43
C VAL A 95 -2.66 26.67 -24.27
N ALA A 96 -1.98 27.74 -23.88
CA ALA A 96 -2.02 29.05 -24.53
C ALA A 96 -0.67 29.40 -25.16
N ASN A 97 -0.62 29.40 -26.49
CA ASN A 97 0.43 30.11 -27.24
C ASN A 97 -0.25 31.05 -28.24
N HIS A 98 -0.01 32.36 -28.08
CA HIS A 98 -0.52 33.39 -28.99
C HIS A 98 0.32 33.42 -30.26
N GLN A 99 -0.05 32.61 -31.26
CA GLN A 99 0.38 32.87 -32.63
C GLN A 99 -0.65 33.77 -33.33
N HIS A 100 -0.21 34.96 -33.72
CA HIS A 100 -0.92 35.90 -34.61
C HIS A 100 -2.42 36.11 -34.28
N GLY A 101 -2.72 36.61 -33.08
CA GLY A 101 -4.02 37.21 -32.77
C GLY A 101 -5.23 36.26 -32.75
N LYS A 102 -5.04 34.94 -32.93
CA LYS A 102 -6.09 33.93 -32.78
C LYS A 102 -5.68 32.89 -31.73
N THR A 103 -6.49 32.72 -30.71
CA THR A 103 -6.33 31.69 -29.67
C THR A 103 -6.62 30.31 -30.28
N VAL A 104 -5.60 29.64 -30.79
CA VAL A 104 -5.71 28.24 -31.24
C VAL A 104 -5.36 27.35 -30.04
N LYS A 105 -6.35 26.64 -29.48
CA LYS A 105 -6.09 25.58 -28.48
C LYS A 105 -5.28 24.48 -29.16
N LYS A 106 -3.96 24.48 -28.98
CA LYS A 106 -3.13 23.38 -29.46
C LYS A 106 -3.39 22.17 -28.57
N LYS A 107 -3.63 21.01 -29.19
CA LYS A 107 -3.76 19.74 -28.45
C LYS A 107 -2.42 19.47 -27.78
N LEU A 108 -2.37 19.43 -26.44
CA LEU A 108 -1.15 19.10 -25.71
C LEU A 108 -0.56 17.78 -26.25
N PRO A 109 0.76 17.65 -26.36
CA PRO A 109 1.39 16.36 -26.59
C PRO A 109 0.89 15.35 -25.55
N ALA A 110 0.51 14.15 -25.99
CA ALA A 110 -0.11 13.14 -25.12
C ALA A 110 0.74 12.84 -23.87
N ARG A 111 2.07 12.81 -24.03
CA ARG A 111 3.03 12.64 -22.93
C ARG A 111 2.96 13.77 -21.90
N LYS A 112 2.99 15.02 -22.34
CA LYS A 112 2.95 16.18 -21.43
C LYS A 112 1.62 16.29 -20.71
N LEU A 113 0.53 15.93 -21.40
CA LEU A 113 -0.80 15.83 -20.81
C LEU A 113 -0.84 14.75 -19.71
N GLN A 114 -0.20 13.59 -19.92
CA GLN A 114 -0.13 12.53 -18.92
C GLN A 114 0.72 12.95 -17.70
N GLU A 115 1.88 13.58 -17.92
CA GLU A 115 2.73 14.13 -16.86
C GLU A 115 1.98 15.15 -16.00
N LEU A 116 1.27 16.11 -16.62
CA LEU A 116 0.45 17.08 -15.90
C LEU A 116 -0.69 16.41 -15.12
N LYS A 117 -1.39 15.46 -15.73
CA LYS A 117 -2.44 14.71 -15.04
C LYS A 117 -1.92 13.97 -13.81
N LEU A 118 -0.73 13.37 -13.90
CA LEU A 118 -0.09 12.72 -12.76
C LEU A 118 0.23 13.75 -11.68
N ALA A 119 0.89 14.85 -12.05
CA ALA A 119 1.28 15.90 -11.12
C ALA A 119 0.09 16.54 -10.36
N PHE A 120 -1.02 16.79 -11.06
CA PHE A 120 -2.27 17.26 -10.45
C PHE A 120 -2.90 16.20 -9.52
N SER A 121 -2.82 14.92 -9.87
CA SER A 121 -3.28 13.83 -8.98
C SER A 121 -2.45 13.75 -7.70
N GLU A 122 -1.11 13.83 -7.77
CA GLU A 122 -0.28 13.81 -6.55
C GLU A 122 -0.49 15.07 -5.72
N TYR A 123 -0.65 16.23 -6.38
CA TYR A 123 -0.96 17.48 -5.70
C TYR A 123 -2.30 17.40 -4.97
N TYR A 124 -3.35 16.93 -5.64
CA TYR A 124 -4.66 16.74 -5.04
C TYR A 124 -4.62 15.80 -3.83
N LEU A 125 -3.90 14.68 -3.93
CA LEU A 125 -3.66 13.79 -2.80
C LEU A 125 -3.02 14.53 -1.62
N SER A 126 -2.00 15.35 -1.86
CA SER A 126 -1.34 16.12 -0.79
C SER A 126 -2.29 17.08 -0.09
N LEU A 127 -3.25 17.68 -0.81
CA LEU A 127 -4.29 18.52 -0.21
C LEU A 127 -5.24 17.73 0.69
N ILE A 128 -5.68 16.55 0.23
CA ILE A 128 -6.56 15.66 1.03
C ILE A 128 -5.85 15.18 2.29
N LEU A 129 -4.56 14.84 2.21
CA LEU A 129 -3.76 14.48 3.39
C LEU A 129 -3.69 15.65 4.39
N LEU A 130 -3.46 16.87 3.90
CA LEU A 130 -3.40 18.07 4.75
C LEU A 130 -4.76 18.41 5.40
N GLN A 131 -5.86 18.26 4.66
CA GLN A 131 -7.21 18.40 5.19
C GLN A 131 -7.52 17.35 6.28
N ASN A 132 -7.10 16.10 6.07
CA ASN A 132 -7.22 15.04 7.07
C ASN A 132 -6.36 15.32 8.31
N TYR A 133 -5.15 15.86 8.12
CA TYR A 133 -4.29 16.30 9.22
C TYR A 133 -4.98 17.36 10.08
N GLN A 134 -5.56 18.40 9.48
CA GLN A 134 -6.34 19.43 10.19
C GLN A 134 -7.48 18.82 11.01
N ASN A 135 -8.31 17.99 10.37
CA ASN A 135 -9.49 17.38 11.00
C ASN A 135 -9.14 16.44 12.17
N LEU A 136 -8.11 15.60 12.00
CA LEU A 136 -7.68 14.65 13.03
C LEU A 136 -7.08 15.38 14.24
N ASN A 137 -6.22 16.38 14.02
CA ASN A 137 -5.61 17.14 15.11
C ASN A 137 -6.66 17.96 15.89
N PHE A 138 -7.58 18.63 15.20
CA PHE A 138 -8.69 19.33 15.83
C PHE A 138 -9.55 18.38 16.68
N THR A 139 -9.91 17.23 16.11
CA THR A 139 -10.69 16.21 16.84
C THR A 139 -9.91 15.67 18.05
N GLY A 140 -8.59 15.54 17.93
CA GLY A 140 -7.69 15.14 19.02
C GLY A 140 -7.70 16.11 20.18
N PHE A 141 -7.49 17.40 19.91
CA PHE A 141 -7.60 18.45 20.92
C PHE A 141 -8.99 18.47 21.58
N ARG A 142 -10.06 18.44 20.78
CA ARG A 142 -11.43 18.40 21.31
C ARG A 142 -11.66 17.23 22.27
N LYS A 143 -11.14 16.04 21.93
CA LYS A 143 -11.31 14.84 22.75
C LYS A 143 -10.42 14.83 23.99
N ILE A 144 -9.19 15.33 23.92
CA ILE A 144 -8.30 15.36 25.08
C ILE A 144 -8.77 16.39 26.11
N PHE A 145 -9.21 17.58 25.69
CA PHE A 145 -9.79 18.57 26.61
C PHE A 145 -11.10 18.08 27.23
N LYS A 146 -11.98 17.43 26.45
CA LYS A 146 -13.17 16.77 27.02
C LYS A 146 -12.81 15.67 28.03
N LYS A 147 -11.68 14.98 27.84
CA LYS A 147 -11.19 13.97 28.78
C LYS A 147 -10.64 14.62 30.06
N HIS A 148 -9.84 15.67 29.94
CA HIS A 148 -9.36 16.48 31.04
C HIS A 148 -10.51 16.94 31.94
N ASP A 149 -11.49 17.64 31.36
CA ASP A 149 -12.66 18.18 32.08
C ASP A 149 -13.48 17.08 32.77
N LYS A 150 -13.61 15.93 32.12
CA LYS A 150 -14.33 14.78 32.69
C LYS A 150 -13.56 14.13 33.85
N ILE A 151 -12.24 14.05 33.77
CA ILE A 151 -11.40 13.37 34.77
C ILE A 151 -11.27 14.24 36.02
N LEU A 152 -11.00 15.54 35.84
CA LEU A 152 -10.77 16.47 36.95
C LEU A 152 -12.06 17.16 37.43
N SER A 153 -13.18 16.94 36.74
CA SER A 153 -14.48 17.59 37.02
C SER A 153 -14.41 19.12 37.00
N VAL A 154 -13.71 19.66 36.00
CA VAL A 154 -13.48 21.11 35.76
C VAL A 154 -13.92 21.52 34.36
N ASP A 155 -13.90 22.82 34.06
CA ASP A 155 -14.22 23.40 32.75
C ASP A 155 -13.04 24.13 32.07
N SER A 156 -11.84 24.06 32.67
CA SER A 156 -10.65 24.78 32.18
C SER A 156 -10.19 24.27 30.81
N GLY A 157 -10.34 22.98 30.51
CA GLY A 157 -9.98 22.41 29.21
C GLY A 157 -10.87 22.93 28.07
N LEU A 158 -12.18 23.03 28.29
CA LEU A 158 -13.11 23.66 27.35
C LEU A 158 -12.73 25.12 27.07
N LYS A 159 -12.51 25.92 28.12
CA LYS A 159 -12.12 27.33 28.00
C LYS A 159 -10.82 27.49 27.23
N TRP A 160 -9.82 26.66 27.53
CA TRP A 160 -8.54 26.69 26.84
C TRP A 160 -8.69 26.34 25.35
N ARG A 161 -9.50 25.33 25.02
CA ARG A 161 -9.78 24.95 23.62
C ARG A 161 -10.39 26.12 22.84
N GLU A 162 -11.39 26.79 23.40
CA GLU A 162 -12.07 27.91 22.75
C GLU A 162 -11.13 29.10 22.54
N GLN A 163 -10.26 29.38 23.52
CA GLN A 163 -9.34 30.51 23.47
C GLN A 163 -8.12 30.28 22.57
N ASN A 164 -7.70 29.02 22.37
CA ASN A 164 -6.44 28.72 21.69
C ASN A 164 -6.62 27.87 20.41
N VAL A 165 -7.41 26.79 20.47
CA VAL A 165 -7.57 25.85 19.34
C VAL A 165 -8.62 26.34 18.35
N ASP A 166 -9.80 26.76 18.83
CA ASP A 166 -10.93 27.12 17.96
C ASP A 166 -10.63 28.41 17.15
N VAL A 167 -9.69 29.24 17.63
CA VAL A 167 -9.19 30.45 16.95
C VAL A 167 -7.86 30.25 16.22
N SER A 168 -7.26 29.07 16.31
CA SER A 168 -5.95 28.81 15.72
C SER A 168 -5.98 28.85 14.19
N HIS A 169 -4.84 29.23 13.60
CA HIS A 169 -4.72 29.33 12.14
C HIS A 169 -4.93 27.99 11.44
N PHE A 170 -4.43 26.88 12.00
CA PHE A 170 -4.59 25.57 11.38
C PHE A 170 -6.06 25.12 11.26
N TYR A 171 -6.96 25.64 12.10
CA TYR A 171 -8.37 25.28 12.08
C TYR A 171 -9.23 26.29 11.31
N THR A 172 -8.98 27.59 11.50
CA THR A 172 -9.81 28.66 10.92
C THR A 172 -9.54 28.91 9.43
N ASN A 173 -8.34 28.59 8.95
CA ASN A 173 -7.97 28.79 7.56
C ASN A 173 -8.74 27.81 6.63
N LYS A 174 -9.43 28.36 5.61
CA LYS A 174 -10.21 27.61 4.61
C LYS A 174 -9.56 27.58 3.22
N ASP A 175 -8.33 28.05 3.08
CA ASP A 175 -7.57 28.04 1.82
C ASP A 175 -7.39 26.62 1.30
N ILE A 176 -7.28 25.62 2.18
CA ILE A 176 -7.21 24.21 1.78
C ILE A 176 -8.45 23.75 1.02
N ASP A 177 -9.64 24.11 1.49
CA ASP A 177 -10.92 23.76 0.84
C ASP A 177 -11.04 24.49 -0.51
N ARG A 178 -10.59 25.75 -0.57
CA ARG A 178 -10.51 26.51 -1.82
C ARG A 178 -9.57 25.84 -2.82
N LEU A 179 -8.35 25.49 -2.42
CA LEU A 179 -7.36 24.84 -3.30
C LEU A 179 -7.85 23.48 -3.81
N ILE A 180 -8.56 22.71 -2.98
CA ILE A 180 -9.19 21.45 -3.39
C ILE A 180 -10.21 21.72 -4.51
N ALA A 181 -11.14 22.65 -4.30
CA ALA A 181 -12.17 22.98 -5.28
C ALA A 181 -11.59 23.54 -6.60
N GLU A 182 -10.60 24.43 -6.50
CA GLU A 182 -9.88 24.98 -7.66
C GLU A 182 -9.13 23.89 -8.44
N THR A 183 -8.54 22.91 -7.75
CA THR A 183 -7.86 21.78 -8.38
C THR A 183 -8.85 20.88 -9.11
N GLU A 184 -9.98 20.53 -8.48
CA GLU A 184 -11.03 19.73 -9.14
C GLU A 184 -11.55 20.42 -10.40
N ALA A 185 -11.76 21.73 -10.34
CA ALA A 185 -12.22 22.52 -11.48
C ALA A 185 -11.19 22.51 -12.61
N THR A 186 -9.92 22.78 -12.31
CA THR A 186 -8.84 22.79 -13.32
C THR A 186 -8.66 21.42 -13.98
N VAL A 187 -8.65 20.33 -13.21
CA VAL A 187 -8.51 18.97 -13.77
C VAL A 187 -9.73 18.61 -14.64
N THR A 188 -10.94 18.95 -14.19
CA THR A 188 -12.17 18.66 -14.93
C THR A 188 -12.22 19.43 -16.25
N MET A 189 -11.97 20.75 -16.21
CA MET A 189 -12.13 21.62 -17.38
C MET A 189 -10.98 21.48 -18.37
N GLU A 190 -9.74 21.52 -17.90
CA GLU A 190 -8.55 21.65 -18.77
C GLU A 190 -7.91 20.30 -19.13
N LEU A 191 -8.00 19.29 -18.25
CA LEU A 191 -7.31 18.00 -18.45
C LEU A 191 -8.23 16.86 -18.92
N GLU A 192 -9.50 16.86 -18.51
CA GLU A 192 -10.48 15.83 -18.89
C GLU A 192 -11.60 16.35 -19.79
N GLY A 193 -11.51 17.59 -20.29
CA GLY A 193 -12.41 18.13 -21.31
C GLY A 193 -13.86 18.28 -20.86
N GLY A 194 -14.09 18.49 -19.56
CA GLY A 194 -15.40 18.64 -18.94
C GLY A 194 -15.97 17.37 -18.32
N ASP A 195 -15.33 16.20 -18.48
CA ASP A 195 -15.80 14.96 -17.88
C ASP A 195 -15.42 14.87 -16.38
N ARG A 196 -16.34 15.36 -15.54
CA ARG A 196 -16.20 15.31 -14.07
C ARG A 196 -16.05 13.88 -13.56
N GLN A 197 -16.74 12.89 -14.13
CA GLN A 197 -16.67 11.52 -13.61
C GLN A 197 -15.28 10.93 -13.81
N LYS A 198 -14.69 11.19 -14.98
CA LYS A 198 -13.34 10.75 -15.30
C LYS A 198 -12.28 11.49 -14.49
N ALA A 199 -12.43 12.80 -14.31
CA ALA A 199 -11.56 13.62 -13.44
C ALA A 199 -11.61 13.11 -12.00
N MET A 200 -12.81 12.97 -11.42
CA MET A 200 -12.97 12.47 -10.06
C MET A 200 -12.55 11.00 -9.93
N LYS A 201 -12.68 10.16 -10.97
CA LYS A 201 -12.13 8.80 -10.92
C LYS A 201 -10.61 8.81 -10.75
N ARG A 202 -9.92 9.72 -11.42
CA ARG A 202 -8.45 9.87 -11.36
C ARG A 202 -7.98 10.56 -10.08
N LEU A 203 -8.73 11.53 -9.56
CA LEU A 203 -8.41 12.26 -8.33
C LEU A 203 -8.81 11.52 -7.05
N ARG A 204 -9.62 10.45 -7.15
CA ARG A 204 -10.03 9.66 -5.99
C ARG A 204 -8.82 9.07 -5.29
N VAL A 205 -8.59 9.56 -4.08
CA VAL A 205 -7.66 8.98 -3.12
C VAL A 205 -8.27 7.68 -2.60
N PRO A 206 -7.57 6.53 -2.67
CA PRO A 206 -7.98 5.32 -1.97
C PRO A 206 -8.24 5.65 -0.50
N PRO A 207 -9.26 5.07 0.15
CA PRO A 207 -9.46 5.29 1.57
C PRO A 207 -8.18 4.95 2.33
N LEU A 208 -7.61 5.95 3.02
CA LEU A 208 -6.32 5.86 3.74
C LEU A 208 -6.32 4.82 4.88
N GLY A 209 -7.48 4.23 5.17
CA GLY A 209 -7.69 3.16 6.14
C GLY A 209 -8.68 2.12 5.61
N GLU A 210 -8.51 1.65 4.37
CA GLU A 210 -9.30 0.53 3.87
C GLU A 210 -9.14 -0.65 4.84
N GLN A 211 -10.23 -1.00 5.55
CA GLN A 211 -10.21 -2.12 6.48
C GLN A 211 -9.92 -3.38 5.67
N LYS A 212 -8.74 -3.96 5.91
CA LYS A 212 -8.37 -5.26 5.36
C LYS A 212 -9.47 -6.24 5.74
N SER A 213 -10.07 -6.89 4.74
CA SER A 213 -11.11 -7.88 4.98
C SER A 213 -10.57 -8.95 5.93
N PRO A 214 -11.21 -9.20 7.09
CA PRO A 214 -10.78 -10.24 8.02
C PRO A 214 -10.65 -11.60 7.34
N TRP A 215 -11.47 -11.84 6.32
CA TRP A 215 -11.45 -13.05 5.51
C TRP A 215 -10.16 -13.20 4.69
N THR A 216 -9.64 -12.11 4.12
CA THR A 216 -8.37 -12.12 3.37
C THR A 216 -7.21 -12.43 4.31
N THR A 217 -7.17 -11.82 5.49
CA THR A 217 -6.13 -12.11 6.49
C THR A 217 -6.18 -13.57 6.95
N PHE A 218 -7.38 -14.11 7.19
CA PHE A 218 -7.56 -15.52 7.52
C PHE A 218 -7.04 -16.45 6.40
N LYS A 219 -7.40 -16.19 5.14
CA LYS A 219 -6.93 -17.00 4.01
C LYS A 219 -5.43 -16.97 3.84
N VAL A 220 -4.80 -15.79 3.94
CA VAL A 220 -3.34 -15.68 3.90
C VAL A 220 -2.72 -16.55 5.00
N GLY A 221 -3.20 -16.44 6.24
CA GLY A 221 -2.74 -17.27 7.35
C GLY A 221 -2.95 -18.77 7.10
N LEU A 222 -4.12 -19.16 6.60
CA LEU A 222 -4.46 -20.55 6.28
C LEU A 222 -3.53 -21.13 5.21
N PHE A 223 -3.42 -20.49 4.05
CA PHE A 223 -2.61 -20.99 2.94
C PHE A 223 -1.10 -20.92 3.25
N SER A 224 -0.62 -19.88 3.93
CA SER A 224 0.78 -19.83 4.38
C SER A 224 1.09 -20.92 5.41
N GLY A 225 0.17 -21.19 6.35
CA GLY A 225 0.30 -22.28 7.30
C GLY A 225 0.30 -23.65 6.61
N SER A 226 -0.64 -23.88 5.69
CA SER A 226 -0.69 -25.10 4.87
C SER A 226 0.58 -25.27 4.03
N PHE A 227 1.11 -24.20 3.44
CA PHE A 227 2.37 -24.24 2.69
C PHE A 227 3.52 -24.71 3.57
N ILE A 228 3.69 -24.15 4.78
CA ILE A 228 4.76 -24.55 5.71
C ILE A 228 4.65 -26.03 6.08
N VAL A 229 3.44 -26.49 6.44
CA VAL A 229 3.21 -27.91 6.81
C VAL A 229 3.52 -28.84 5.64
N LEU A 230 3.02 -28.52 4.44
CA LEU A 230 3.26 -29.32 3.24
C LEU A 230 4.73 -29.27 2.79
N PHE A 231 5.42 -28.14 2.98
CA PHE A 231 6.83 -28.01 2.66
C PHE A 231 7.70 -28.88 3.59
N ILE A 232 7.38 -28.92 4.88
CA ILE A 232 8.00 -29.86 5.82
C ILE A 232 7.72 -31.31 5.39
N ALA A 233 6.49 -31.63 4.98
CA ALA A 233 6.14 -32.96 4.49
C ALA A 233 6.92 -33.35 3.22
N VAL A 234 7.14 -32.41 2.29
CA VAL A 234 8.01 -32.60 1.12
C VAL A 234 9.44 -32.93 1.56
N ILE A 235 10.02 -32.16 2.51
CA ILE A 235 11.39 -32.40 2.99
C ILE A 235 11.50 -33.79 3.63
N LEU A 236 10.56 -34.15 4.51
CA LEU A 236 10.56 -35.47 5.14
C LEU A 236 10.40 -36.58 4.10
N SER A 237 9.50 -36.42 3.13
CA SER A 237 9.30 -37.40 2.05
C SER A 237 10.56 -37.53 1.20
N ALA A 238 11.23 -36.43 0.85
CA ALA A 238 12.46 -36.46 0.07
C ALA A 238 13.63 -37.13 0.80
N ILE A 239 13.68 -37.08 2.14
CA ILE A 239 14.72 -37.72 2.95
C ILE A 239 14.46 -39.21 3.15
N PHE A 240 13.21 -39.59 3.43
CA PHE A 240 12.86 -40.95 3.87
C PHE A 240 12.35 -41.87 2.75
N HIS A 241 12.11 -41.36 1.53
CA HIS A 241 11.63 -42.17 0.42
C HIS A 241 12.77 -42.81 -0.37
N GLU A 242 13.07 -44.07 -0.07
CA GLU A 242 14.07 -44.89 -0.77
C GLU A 242 13.65 -45.13 -2.24
N GLY A 243 14.50 -44.74 -3.21
CA GLY A 243 14.30 -45.06 -4.64
C GLY A 243 14.25 -43.88 -5.62
N SER A 244 14.49 -42.64 -5.18
CA SER A 244 14.25 -41.45 -6.01
C SER A 244 15.49 -40.63 -6.39
N GLY A 245 16.72 -41.10 -6.10
CA GLY A 245 17.97 -40.31 -6.23
C GLY A 245 18.17 -39.56 -7.55
N ASP A 246 18.15 -40.27 -8.68
CA ASP A 246 18.37 -39.65 -10.00
C ASP A 246 17.17 -38.81 -10.47
N ASN A 247 15.94 -39.26 -10.15
CA ASN A 247 14.71 -38.56 -10.45
C ASN A 247 14.57 -37.25 -9.64
N LEU A 248 15.14 -37.20 -8.43
CA LEU A 248 15.08 -36.03 -7.55
C LEU A 248 15.94 -34.88 -8.07
N VAL A 249 17.11 -35.15 -8.65
CA VAL A 249 17.96 -34.10 -9.26
C VAL A 249 17.23 -33.44 -10.44
N VAL A 250 16.57 -34.25 -11.27
CA VAL A 250 15.75 -33.74 -12.38
C VAL A 250 14.54 -32.97 -11.83
N ALA A 251 13.86 -33.49 -10.80
CA ALA A 251 12.73 -32.81 -10.17
C ALA A 251 13.12 -31.44 -9.61
N ILE A 252 14.24 -31.33 -8.90
CA ILE A 252 14.74 -30.04 -8.38
C ILE A 252 14.87 -29.01 -9.51
N ARG A 253 15.40 -29.40 -10.67
CA ARG A 253 15.53 -28.49 -11.83
C ARG A 253 14.18 -28.09 -12.41
N LEU A 254 13.23 -29.02 -12.50
CA LEU A 254 11.88 -28.76 -13.03
C LEU A 254 11.02 -27.89 -12.08
N TYR A 255 11.18 -28.04 -10.76
CA TYR A 255 10.39 -27.34 -9.75
C TYR A 255 11.01 -26.02 -9.26
N ARG A 256 12.32 -25.80 -9.45
CA ARG A 256 13.03 -24.59 -9.00
C ARG A 256 12.50 -23.32 -9.65
N GLY A 257 12.33 -23.28 -10.97
CA GLY A 257 11.79 -22.12 -11.70
C GLY A 257 10.41 -21.67 -11.17
N PRO A 258 9.42 -22.58 -11.10
CA PRO A 258 8.12 -22.30 -10.48
C PRO A 258 8.22 -21.82 -9.03
N LEU A 259 9.08 -22.43 -8.20
CA LEU A 259 9.27 -22.01 -6.80
C LEU A 259 9.80 -20.58 -6.70
N LEU A 260 10.79 -20.22 -7.51
CA LEU A 260 11.36 -18.87 -7.55
C LEU A 260 10.31 -17.82 -7.93
N LEU A 261 9.36 -18.15 -8.82
CA LEU A 261 8.24 -17.24 -9.11
C LEU A 261 7.30 -17.06 -7.91
N VAL A 262 7.02 -18.13 -7.17
CA VAL A 262 6.20 -18.07 -5.95
C VAL A 262 6.88 -17.21 -4.89
N GLU A 263 8.16 -17.45 -4.64
CA GLU A 263 8.97 -16.66 -3.70
C GLU A 263 9.01 -15.19 -4.11
N PHE A 264 9.26 -14.90 -5.38
CA PHE A 264 9.29 -13.54 -5.91
C PHE A 264 7.96 -12.81 -5.70
N LEU A 265 6.82 -13.46 -5.96
CA LEU A 265 5.49 -12.89 -5.69
C LEU A 265 5.28 -12.59 -4.20
N PHE A 266 5.74 -13.47 -3.32
CA PHE A 266 5.66 -13.25 -1.88
C PHE A 266 6.51 -12.03 -1.46
N LEU A 267 7.73 -11.91 -1.97
CA LEU A 267 8.62 -10.78 -1.71
C LEU A 267 8.06 -9.45 -2.24
N ILE A 268 7.39 -9.44 -3.40
CA ILE A 268 6.63 -8.25 -3.84
C ILE A 268 5.55 -7.89 -2.82
N GLY A 269 4.82 -8.87 -2.28
CA GLY A 269 3.84 -8.65 -1.21
C GLY A 269 4.47 -7.98 0.02
N VAL A 270 5.64 -8.44 0.45
CA VAL A 270 6.41 -7.85 1.56
C VAL A 270 6.86 -6.42 1.24
N ASN A 271 7.34 -6.16 0.02
CA ASN A 271 7.73 -4.82 -0.43
C ASN A 271 6.54 -3.85 -0.41
N VAL A 272 5.38 -4.26 -0.93
CA VAL A 272 4.15 -3.45 -0.92
C VAL A 272 3.69 -3.17 0.51
N TYR A 273 3.79 -4.15 1.42
CA TYR A 273 3.53 -3.94 2.84
C TYR A 273 4.47 -2.90 3.44
N GLY A 274 5.77 -2.97 3.13
CA GLY A 274 6.77 -1.99 3.55
C GLY A 274 6.43 -0.58 3.05
N TRP A 275 6.18 -0.42 1.75
CA TRP A 275 5.79 0.86 1.14
C TRP A 275 4.56 1.46 1.82
N ARG A 276 3.52 0.66 2.06
CA ARG A 276 2.32 1.09 2.78
C ARG A 276 2.62 1.52 4.21
N SER A 277 3.45 0.76 4.92
CA SER A 277 3.81 1.05 6.32
C SER A 277 4.59 2.37 6.47
N TYR A 278 5.35 2.75 5.45
CA TYR A 278 6.11 4.00 5.38
C TYR A 278 5.40 5.13 4.63
N GLY A 279 4.16 4.94 4.15
CA GLY A 279 3.34 5.98 3.50
C GLY A 279 3.59 6.18 2.00
N VAL A 280 4.46 5.38 1.39
CA VAL A 280 4.79 5.46 -0.04
C VAL A 280 3.56 5.09 -0.90
N ASN A 281 3.10 6.04 -1.71
CA ASN A 281 1.98 5.84 -2.63
C ASN A 281 2.40 5.05 -3.89
N HIS A 282 2.67 3.77 -3.70
CA HIS A 282 3.00 2.83 -4.78
C HIS A 282 1.91 2.75 -5.86
N VAL A 283 0.62 2.90 -5.51
CA VAL A 283 -0.49 2.89 -6.49
C VAL A 283 -0.30 3.99 -7.54
N LEU A 284 0.09 5.18 -7.10
CA LEU A 284 0.37 6.31 -7.99
C LEU A 284 1.68 6.14 -8.76
N ILE A 285 2.75 5.73 -8.07
CA ILE A 285 4.08 5.52 -8.67
C ILE A 285 4.03 4.49 -9.81
N PHE A 286 3.28 3.41 -9.63
CA PHE A 286 3.11 2.35 -10.63
C PHE A 286 1.95 2.61 -11.61
N GLU A 287 1.32 3.78 -11.56
CA GLU A 287 0.16 4.16 -12.39
C GLU A 287 -0.99 3.12 -12.34
N LEU A 288 -1.21 2.50 -11.17
CA LEU A 288 -2.27 1.52 -10.93
C LEU A 288 -3.62 2.21 -10.71
N ASP A 289 -4.74 1.54 -11.02
CA ASP A 289 -6.08 2.10 -10.75
C ASP A 289 -6.32 2.13 -9.22
N PRO A 290 -6.55 3.32 -8.62
CA PRO A 290 -6.81 3.46 -7.18
C PRO A 290 -7.99 2.63 -6.65
N ARG A 291 -8.94 2.24 -7.51
CA ARG A 291 -10.11 1.45 -7.13
C ARG A 291 -9.91 -0.05 -7.26
N ASN A 292 -8.89 -0.47 -7.99
CA ASN A 292 -8.70 -1.85 -8.36
C ASN A 292 -7.22 -2.18 -8.50
N HIS A 293 -6.53 -2.06 -7.37
CA HIS A 293 -5.16 -2.52 -7.23
C HIS A 293 -5.12 -3.67 -6.22
N LEU A 294 -4.12 -4.54 -6.35
CA LEU A 294 -3.89 -5.59 -5.37
C LEU A 294 -3.38 -4.96 -4.07
N SER A 295 -3.88 -5.45 -2.94
CA SER A 295 -3.28 -5.17 -1.64
C SER A 295 -2.04 -6.05 -1.41
N ASP A 296 -1.23 -5.69 -0.41
CA ASP A 296 -0.12 -6.53 0.08
C ASP A 296 -0.59 -7.93 0.46
N GLN A 297 -1.75 -8.05 1.11
CA GLN A 297 -2.31 -9.34 1.49
C GLN A 297 -2.83 -10.13 0.30
N ASP A 298 -3.39 -9.49 -0.72
CA ASP A 298 -3.85 -10.21 -1.93
C ASP A 298 -2.66 -10.83 -2.68
N LEU A 299 -1.51 -10.13 -2.73
CA LEU A 299 -0.28 -10.65 -3.33
C LEU A 299 0.25 -11.85 -2.54
N MET A 300 0.29 -11.74 -1.21
CA MET A 300 0.69 -12.84 -0.32
C MET A 300 -0.28 -14.02 -0.40
N GLU A 301 -1.60 -13.79 -0.55
CA GLU A 301 -2.62 -14.83 -0.74
C GLU A 301 -2.34 -15.61 -2.03
N ILE A 302 -2.12 -14.91 -3.15
CA ILE A 302 -1.82 -15.55 -4.44
C ILE A 302 -0.52 -16.36 -4.35
N ALA A 303 0.53 -15.80 -3.75
CA ALA A 303 1.79 -16.50 -3.56
C ALA A 303 1.62 -17.76 -2.68
N ALA A 304 0.89 -17.67 -1.57
CA ALA A 304 0.64 -18.81 -0.69
C ALA A 304 -0.19 -19.92 -1.37
N ILE A 305 -1.23 -19.56 -2.14
CA ILE A 305 -2.02 -20.53 -2.92
C ILE A 305 -1.14 -21.23 -3.95
N LEU A 306 -0.34 -20.49 -4.71
CA LEU A 306 0.58 -21.08 -5.69
C LEU A 306 1.65 -21.96 -5.02
N GLY A 307 2.13 -21.56 -3.83
CA GLY A 307 3.03 -22.37 -3.01
C GLY A 307 2.40 -23.69 -2.57
N VAL A 308 1.14 -23.69 -2.15
CA VAL A 308 0.40 -24.92 -1.81
C VAL A 308 0.22 -25.81 -3.04
N VAL A 309 -0.12 -25.24 -4.20
CA VAL A 309 -0.23 -26.01 -5.46
C VAL A 309 1.14 -26.60 -5.85
N TRP A 310 2.22 -25.84 -5.64
CA TRP A 310 3.59 -26.30 -5.87
C TRP A 310 3.96 -27.48 -4.96
N THR A 311 3.69 -27.39 -3.64
CA THR A 311 4.02 -28.48 -2.70
C THR A 311 3.17 -29.72 -2.95
N LEU A 312 1.89 -29.58 -3.29
CA LEU A 312 1.03 -30.71 -3.66
C LEU A 312 1.50 -31.38 -4.95
N SER A 313 1.92 -30.60 -5.95
CA SER A 313 2.48 -31.15 -7.19
C SER A 313 3.77 -31.92 -6.92
N LEU A 314 4.68 -31.39 -6.09
CA LEU A 314 5.92 -32.06 -5.74
C LEU A 314 5.70 -33.33 -4.89
N LEU A 315 4.74 -33.31 -3.95
CA LEU A 315 4.33 -34.52 -3.24
C LEU A 315 3.75 -35.57 -4.21
N SER A 316 2.92 -35.14 -5.17
CA SER A 316 2.37 -36.04 -6.19
C SER A 316 3.46 -36.63 -7.09
N PHE A 317 4.54 -35.89 -7.35
CA PHE A 317 5.75 -36.40 -8.00
C PHE A 317 6.45 -37.46 -7.15
N LEU A 318 6.68 -37.18 -5.87
CA LEU A 318 7.38 -38.11 -4.96
C LEU A 318 6.60 -39.41 -4.75
N PHE A 319 5.27 -39.35 -4.70
CA PHE A 319 4.38 -40.52 -4.56
C PHE A 319 3.79 -41.00 -5.91
N SER A 320 4.39 -40.62 -7.03
CA SER A 320 3.94 -40.96 -8.38
C SER A 320 3.77 -42.47 -8.59
N SER A 321 4.71 -43.27 -8.07
CA SER A 321 4.66 -44.74 -8.08
C SER A 321 3.44 -45.31 -7.35
N SER A 322 3.05 -44.69 -6.24
CA SER A 322 1.88 -45.09 -5.45
C SER A 322 0.56 -44.62 -6.07
N LEU A 323 0.61 -43.52 -6.84
CA LEU A 323 -0.54 -42.92 -7.52
C LEU A 323 -0.76 -43.46 -8.94
N SER A 324 0.17 -44.27 -9.46
CA SER A 324 0.17 -44.76 -10.84
C SER A 324 0.08 -43.62 -11.88
N ILE A 325 0.68 -42.47 -11.58
CA ILE A 325 0.75 -41.30 -12.46
C ILE A 325 2.21 -41.16 -12.93
N PRO A 326 2.49 -40.96 -14.23
CA PRO A 326 3.86 -40.72 -14.68
C PRO A 326 4.48 -39.50 -13.96
N PRO A 327 5.68 -39.62 -13.35
CA PRO A 327 6.22 -38.62 -12.44
C PRO A 327 6.32 -37.25 -13.09
N TYR A 328 6.84 -37.18 -14.32
CA TYR A 328 7.10 -35.94 -15.04
C TYR A 328 5.85 -35.23 -15.57
N VAL A 329 4.66 -35.83 -15.47
CA VAL A 329 3.40 -35.14 -15.80
C VAL A 329 3.08 -34.07 -14.74
N ASN A 330 3.44 -34.29 -13.47
CA ASN A 330 3.17 -33.35 -12.38
C ASN A 330 3.85 -31.96 -12.57
N PRO A 331 5.17 -31.86 -12.82
CA PRO A 331 5.83 -30.57 -13.06
C PRO A 331 5.34 -29.87 -14.33
N LEU A 332 4.99 -30.62 -15.39
CA LEU A 332 4.40 -30.07 -16.60
C LEU A 332 3.00 -29.50 -16.34
N ALA A 333 2.16 -30.23 -15.60
CA ALA A 333 0.84 -29.78 -15.22
C ALA A 333 0.91 -28.51 -14.36
N LEU A 334 1.84 -28.44 -13.41
CA LEU A 334 2.05 -27.25 -12.58
C LEU A 334 2.41 -26.03 -13.44
N THR A 335 3.41 -26.14 -14.31
CA THR A 335 3.82 -25.04 -15.20
C THR A 335 2.69 -24.62 -16.14
N PHE A 336 1.96 -25.59 -16.70
CA PHE A 336 0.78 -25.31 -17.52
C PHE A 336 -0.32 -24.57 -16.74
N ILE A 337 -0.64 -25.00 -15.51
CA ILE A 337 -1.62 -24.33 -14.64
C ILE A 337 -1.21 -22.88 -14.37
N MET A 338 0.07 -22.61 -14.09
CA MET A 338 0.57 -21.25 -13.86
C MET A 338 0.44 -20.36 -15.11
N ILE A 339 0.73 -20.90 -16.31
CA ILE A 339 0.58 -20.18 -17.58
C ILE A 339 -0.90 -19.90 -17.88
N VAL A 340 -1.76 -20.91 -17.74
CA VAL A 340 -3.21 -20.76 -17.94
C VAL A 340 -3.78 -19.75 -16.95
N PHE A 341 -3.37 -19.81 -15.69
CA PHE A 341 -3.74 -18.80 -14.69
C PHE A 341 -3.38 -17.39 -15.16
N MET A 342 -2.17 -17.16 -15.68
CA MET A 342 -1.76 -15.84 -16.14
C MET A 342 -2.58 -15.36 -17.34
N ILE A 343 -2.77 -16.21 -18.36
CA ILE A 343 -3.38 -15.82 -19.66
C ILE A 343 -4.92 -15.85 -19.61
N ASN A 344 -5.54 -16.52 -18.63
CA ASN A 344 -6.99 -16.77 -18.59
C ASN A 344 -7.83 -15.48 -18.81
N PRO A 345 -8.59 -15.37 -19.92
CA PRO A 345 -9.31 -14.15 -20.27
C PRO A 345 -10.57 -13.93 -19.43
N LEU A 346 -11.02 -14.93 -18.66
CA LEU A 346 -12.20 -14.80 -17.81
C LEU A 346 -11.96 -13.74 -16.72
N ARG A 347 -13.02 -13.02 -16.35
CA ARG A 347 -13.02 -11.99 -15.28
C ARG A 347 -12.96 -12.60 -13.85
N VAL A 348 -12.33 -13.75 -13.73
CA VAL A 348 -12.13 -14.49 -12.47
C VAL A 348 -10.66 -14.35 -12.08
N PHE A 349 -10.31 -14.59 -10.81
CA PHE A 349 -8.93 -14.59 -10.33
C PHE A 349 -8.14 -13.30 -10.64
N ARG A 350 -8.64 -12.14 -10.21
CA ARG A 350 -7.90 -10.85 -10.31
C ARG A 350 -7.45 -10.51 -11.74
N HIS A 351 -8.36 -10.66 -12.69
CA HIS A 351 -8.16 -10.40 -14.13
C HIS A 351 -7.36 -9.13 -14.45
N GLU A 352 -7.71 -8.01 -13.83
CA GLU A 352 -7.12 -6.70 -14.12
C GLU A 352 -5.62 -6.65 -13.80
N ALA A 353 -5.20 -7.29 -12.71
CA ALA A 353 -3.79 -7.39 -12.36
C ALA A 353 -3.01 -8.29 -13.32
N ARG A 354 -3.59 -9.44 -13.73
CA ARG A 354 -2.95 -10.38 -14.66
C ARG A 354 -2.73 -9.73 -16.04
N PHE A 355 -3.74 -9.04 -16.56
CA PHE A 355 -3.63 -8.31 -17.81
C PHE A 355 -2.75 -7.07 -17.71
N TRP A 356 -2.66 -6.44 -16.54
CA TRP A 356 -1.67 -5.40 -16.29
C TRP A 356 -0.24 -5.97 -16.41
N VAL A 357 0.06 -7.10 -15.74
CA VAL A 357 1.38 -7.76 -15.83
C VAL A 357 1.69 -8.15 -17.28
N MET A 358 0.77 -8.79 -17.99
CA MET A 358 0.97 -9.18 -19.39
C MET A 358 1.22 -7.97 -20.30
N ARG A 359 0.51 -6.86 -20.07
CA ARG A 359 0.71 -5.62 -20.83
C ARG A 359 2.09 -5.03 -20.58
N VAL A 360 2.54 -4.97 -19.32
CA VAL A 360 3.87 -4.45 -18.97
C VAL A 360 4.97 -5.36 -19.53
N LEU A 361 4.82 -6.69 -19.42
CA LEU A 361 5.77 -7.64 -20.04
C LEU A 361 5.85 -7.47 -21.56
N GLY A 362 4.71 -7.33 -22.25
CA GLY A 362 4.68 -7.04 -23.68
C GLY A 362 5.33 -5.69 -24.03
N ARG A 363 5.19 -4.69 -23.14
CA ARG A 363 5.90 -3.42 -23.29
C ARG A 363 7.41 -3.59 -23.12
N ILE A 364 7.88 -4.32 -22.12
CA ILE A 364 9.32 -4.57 -21.93
C ILE A 364 9.94 -5.19 -23.19
N ILE A 365 9.26 -6.16 -23.82
CA ILE A 365 9.75 -6.82 -25.05
C ILE A 365 9.85 -5.82 -26.22
N ALA A 366 8.88 -4.93 -26.38
CA ALA A 366 8.88 -3.95 -27.46
C ALA A 366 9.37 -2.55 -27.02
N ALA A 367 10.14 -2.48 -25.93
CA ALA A 367 10.71 -1.25 -25.37
C ALA A 367 11.38 -0.30 -26.39
N PRO A 368 12.04 -0.78 -27.48
CA PRO A 368 12.59 0.11 -28.50
C PRO A 368 11.54 0.93 -29.27
N PHE A 369 10.26 0.53 -29.26
CA PHE A 369 9.22 1.07 -30.14
C PHE A 369 8.26 2.05 -29.47
N PHE A 370 8.35 2.23 -28.15
CA PHE A 370 7.46 3.13 -27.42
C PHE A 370 8.12 3.68 -26.15
N HIS A 371 7.48 4.69 -25.58
CA HIS A 371 7.97 5.32 -24.36
C HIS A 371 7.90 4.35 -23.18
N VAL A 372 9.00 4.25 -22.43
CA VAL A 372 9.16 3.39 -21.25
C VAL A 372 8.76 4.19 -20.01
N GLY A 373 7.72 3.72 -19.31
CA GLY A 373 7.27 4.29 -18.03
C GLY A 373 8.02 3.67 -16.86
N PHE A 374 7.79 4.20 -15.64
CA PHE A 374 8.43 3.71 -14.43
C PHE A 374 8.12 2.24 -14.15
N ALA A 375 6.86 1.81 -14.32
CA ALA A 375 6.46 0.42 -14.11
C ALA A 375 7.17 -0.56 -15.05
N ASP A 376 7.41 -0.17 -16.31
CA ASP A 376 8.11 -1.01 -17.28
C ASP A 376 9.59 -1.16 -16.88
N PHE A 377 10.24 -0.06 -16.49
CA PHE A 377 11.62 -0.04 -16.01
C PHE A 377 11.80 -0.87 -14.74
N TRP A 378 10.94 -0.65 -13.73
CA TRP A 378 10.99 -1.38 -12.47
C TRP A 378 10.80 -2.88 -12.68
N LEU A 379 9.78 -3.30 -13.46
CA LEU A 379 9.54 -4.71 -13.68
C LEU A 379 10.69 -5.34 -14.47
N ALA A 380 11.23 -4.66 -15.49
CA ALA A 380 12.40 -5.14 -16.22
C ALA A 380 13.63 -5.35 -15.31
N ASP A 381 13.86 -4.44 -14.36
CA ASP A 381 14.91 -4.59 -13.36
C ASP A 381 14.68 -5.82 -12.48
N GLN A 382 13.44 -6.04 -12.03
CA GLN A 382 13.11 -7.25 -11.27
C GLN A 382 13.30 -8.55 -12.07
N LEU A 383 13.06 -8.54 -13.38
CA LEU A 383 13.29 -9.71 -14.23
C LEU A 383 14.77 -10.13 -14.26
N ASN A 384 15.72 -9.21 -14.01
CA ASN A 384 17.14 -9.56 -13.91
C ASN A 384 17.41 -10.48 -12.71
N SER A 385 16.68 -10.32 -11.61
CA SER A 385 16.76 -11.23 -10.46
C SER A 385 16.17 -12.61 -10.74
N LEU A 386 15.36 -12.74 -11.81
CA LEU A 386 14.75 -14.00 -12.25
C LEU A 386 15.51 -14.71 -13.37
N ALA A 387 16.75 -14.29 -13.68
CA ALA A 387 17.59 -14.93 -14.70
C ALA A 387 17.71 -16.46 -14.52
N SER A 388 17.88 -16.92 -13.28
CA SER A 388 17.91 -18.36 -12.96
C SER A 388 16.59 -19.07 -13.30
N ALA A 389 15.45 -18.44 -13.01
CA ALA A 389 14.14 -19.00 -13.33
C ALA A 389 13.93 -19.09 -14.85
N PHE A 390 14.41 -18.12 -15.63
CA PHE A 390 14.34 -18.19 -17.09
C PHE A 390 15.18 -19.34 -17.68
N LEU A 391 16.37 -19.58 -17.13
CA LEU A 391 17.18 -20.74 -17.50
C LEU A 391 16.48 -22.06 -17.16
N ASP A 392 15.78 -22.12 -16.03
CA ASP A 392 14.99 -23.30 -15.64
C ASP A 392 13.79 -23.51 -16.57
N PHE A 393 13.08 -22.45 -16.95
CA PHE A 393 11.98 -22.57 -17.92
C PHE A 393 12.48 -23.01 -19.31
N HIS A 394 13.65 -22.54 -19.73
CA HIS A 394 14.30 -23.04 -20.95
C HIS A 394 14.65 -24.53 -20.83
N PHE A 395 15.21 -24.95 -19.69
CA PHE A 395 15.50 -26.36 -19.42
C PHE A 395 14.23 -27.23 -19.45
N VAL A 396 13.14 -26.78 -18.82
CA VAL A 396 11.83 -27.46 -18.85
C VAL A 396 11.39 -27.70 -20.30
N ILE A 397 11.43 -26.66 -21.15
CA ILE A 397 11.05 -26.79 -22.57
C ILE A 397 11.92 -27.82 -23.28
N CYS A 398 13.24 -27.75 -23.11
CA CYS A 398 14.17 -28.69 -23.75
C CYS A 398 13.99 -30.12 -23.25
N PHE A 399 13.71 -30.32 -21.96
CA PHE A 399 13.47 -31.62 -21.35
C PHE A 399 12.26 -32.31 -21.98
N TYR A 400 11.12 -31.63 -22.10
CA TYR A 400 9.89 -32.23 -22.66
C TYR A 400 9.91 -32.38 -24.19
N LEU A 401 10.68 -31.55 -24.91
CA LEU A 401 10.83 -31.68 -26.36
C LEU A 401 11.83 -32.76 -26.77
N SER A 402 12.89 -32.95 -25.98
CA SER A 402 13.99 -33.87 -26.34
C SER A 402 13.83 -35.25 -25.74
N ASN A 403 13.12 -35.37 -24.61
CA ASN A 403 12.85 -36.65 -23.97
C ASN A 403 11.52 -37.19 -24.52
N GLY A 404 11.51 -38.39 -25.10
CA GLY A 404 10.28 -39.03 -25.61
C GLY A 404 9.53 -39.86 -24.57
N ASN A 405 10.23 -40.29 -23.51
CA ASN A 405 9.76 -41.34 -22.60
C ASN A 405 9.15 -40.80 -21.29
N TRP A 406 8.91 -39.49 -21.17
CA TRP A 406 8.37 -38.91 -19.93
C TRP A 406 6.88 -39.23 -19.68
N ILE A 407 6.20 -39.88 -20.63
CA ILE A 407 4.80 -40.33 -20.55
C ILE A 407 4.71 -41.77 -20.05
N GLU A 408 5.74 -42.59 -20.29
CA GLU A 408 5.69 -44.01 -19.96
C GLU A 408 5.92 -44.21 -18.44
N PRO A 409 4.98 -44.86 -17.73
CA PRO A 409 5.19 -45.23 -16.34
C PRO A 409 6.16 -46.42 -16.31
N ASP A 410 7.44 -46.14 -16.11
CA ASP A 410 8.53 -47.11 -15.92
C ASP A 410 8.33 -48.45 -16.64
N GLY A 411 8.48 -48.44 -17.97
CA GLY A 411 8.65 -49.64 -18.77
C GLY A 411 10.12 -49.83 -19.12
N ASP A 412 10.80 -50.73 -18.42
CA ASP A 412 12.08 -51.38 -18.74
C ASP A 412 13.14 -50.52 -19.45
N TYR A 413 14.00 -49.86 -18.66
CA TYR A 413 15.37 -49.58 -19.08
C TYR A 413 16.19 -50.87 -18.93
N ASN A 414 16.16 -51.74 -19.95
CA ASN A 414 17.18 -52.77 -20.17
C ASN A 414 18.31 -52.23 -21.04
#